data_AF-A0A2S7DW59-F1
#
_entry.id   AF-A0A2S7DW59-F1
#
_cell.length_a   1.000
_cell.length_b   1.000
_cell.length_c   1.000
_cell.angle_alpha   90.00
_cell.angle_beta   90.00
_cell.angle_gamma   90.00
#
_symmetry.space_group_name_H-M   'P 1'
#
loop_
_entity.id
_entity.type
_entity.pdbx_description
1 polymer ?
#
loop_
_entity_poly.entity_id
_entity_poly.type
_entity_poly.pdbx_seq_one_letter_code
_entity_poly.pdbx_strand_id
1 'polypeptide(L)'
;MPGAAPASGVFLACSRAYGYAAPMPRPLLPLLALLLCLSPTVRVQAQEIRRCVTPDGQTLFTDRRCEDVGAATRAPPALPRQGNTAPYRDGCPRRLSELVSLLQAAVDSRDVNRLSSLYLWSDQSDAAANQVLRRLEAIVQRPLLDIVPMYPQTDAPTGDAGGAAATPSLDGSTIDAPRPAPTRPRPWGLRLEQNLASGTPARSVLRLRRQYNCFWVTF
;
A
#
# COMPACT_ATOMS: atom_id res chain seq x y z
N MET A 1 35.52 29.49 26.31
CA MET A 1 36.63 28.53 26.52
C MET A 1 36.05 27.12 26.49
N PRO A 2 36.74 26.14 25.87
CA PRO A 2 36.35 25.70 24.54
C PRO A 2 36.23 24.17 24.39
N GLY A 3 35.72 23.74 23.24
CA GLY A 3 36.14 22.51 22.56
C GLY A 3 35.27 21.29 22.84
N ALA A 4 34.95 20.43 21.87
CA ALA A 4 35.27 20.41 20.46
C ALA A 4 34.34 19.37 19.82
N ALA A 5 33.68 19.71 18.72
CA ALA A 5 33.57 18.76 17.62
C ALA A 5 34.94 18.72 16.93
N PRO A 6 35.35 17.58 16.37
CA PRO A 6 35.07 17.45 14.95
C PRO A 6 34.58 16.07 14.53
N ALA A 7 33.74 16.13 13.50
CA ALA A 7 33.38 15.03 12.63
C ALA A 7 34.62 14.28 12.11
N SER A 8 34.56 12.96 12.09
CA SER A 8 35.52 12.10 11.38
C SER A 8 34.78 10.89 10.87
N GLY A 9 34.36 10.98 9.61
CA GLY A 9 33.66 9.95 8.87
C GLY A 9 34.18 9.98 7.44
N VAL A 10 35.38 9.42 7.29
CA VAL A 10 36.16 9.11 6.08
C VAL A 10 35.38 9.27 4.77
N PHE A 11 35.70 10.33 4.02
CA PHE A 11 35.50 10.35 2.58
C PHE A 11 36.42 9.29 1.96
N LEU A 12 35.86 8.20 1.44
CA LEU A 12 36.58 7.39 0.44
C LEU A 12 36.72 8.25 -0.82
N ALA A 13 37.84 8.97 -0.90
CA ALA A 13 38.30 9.58 -2.13
C ALA A 13 38.55 8.46 -3.14
N CYS A 14 37.68 8.35 -4.13
CA CYS A 14 37.90 7.50 -5.29
C CYS A 14 39.14 8.05 -6.03
N SER A 15 40.29 7.41 -5.81
CA SER A 15 41.53 7.76 -6.48
C SER A 15 41.39 7.49 -7.98
N ARG A 16 41.26 8.56 -8.74
CA ARG A 16 41.38 8.57 -10.20
C ARG A 16 42.83 8.25 -10.55
N ALA A 17 43.14 6.98 -10.78
CA ALA A 17 44.42 6.59 -11.38
C ALA A 17 44.36 6.89 -12.88
N TYR A 18 44.95 8.02 -13.27
CA TYR A 18 45.30 8.30 -14.65
C TYR A 18 46.56 7.52 -15.01
N GLY A 19 46.47 6.73 -16.08
CA GLY A 19 47.58 6.48 -17.00
C GLY A 19 48.58 5.41 -16.61
N TYR A 20 48.42 4.22 -17.20
CA TYR A 20 49.51 3.60 -17.95
C TYR A 20 48.91 2.96 -19.20
N ALA A 21 49.02 3.67 -20.32
CA ALA A 21 48.79 3.11 -21.64
C ALA A 21 49.94 2.15 -21.97
N ALA A 22 49.78 0.88 -21.57
CA ALA A 22 50.54 -0.21 -22.15
C ALA A 22 49.73 -0.78 -23.33
N PRO A 23 50.30 -0.92 -24.54
CA PRO A 23 49.63 -1.61 -25.64
C PRO A 23 49.56 -3.10 -25.30
N MET A 24 48.48 -3.51 -24.62
CA MET A 24 48.23 -4.91 -24.34
C MET A 24 48.04 -5.68 -25.65
N PRO A 25 48.75 -6.81 -25.85
CA PRO A 25 48.53 -7.65 -27.01
C PRO A 25 47.07 -8.10 -27.00
N ARG A 26 46.39 -7.84 -28.13
CA ARG A 26 44.96 -8.07 -28.35
C ARG A 26 44.45 -9.54 -28.31
N PRO A 27 45.26 -10.64 -28.21
CA PRO A 27 44.68 -11.97 -28.15
C PRO A 27 44.33 -12.47 -26.73
N LEU A 28 44.63 -11.72 -25.65
CA LEU A 28 44.29 -12.15 -24.27
C LEU A 28 42.81 -11.91 -23.90
N LEU A 29 42.18 -10.89 -24.49
CA LEU A 29 40.77 -10.56 -24.26
C LEU A 29 39.79 -11.64 -24.77
N PRO A 30 39.96 -12.25 -25.97
CA PRO A 30 39.07 -13.34 -26.40
C PRO A 30 39.28 -14.61 -25.56
N LEU A 31 40.49 -14.86 -25.05
CA LEU A 31 40.76 -16.02 -24.21
C LEU A 31 40.07 -15.91 -22.84
N LEU A 32 40.10 -14.71 -22.23
CA LEU A 32 39.39 -14.43 -20.98
C LEU A 32 37.86 -14.53 -21.16
N ALA A 33 37.34 -14.00 -22.28
CA ALA A 33 35.92 -14.13 -22.62
C ALA A 33 35.49 -15.59 -22.82
N LEU A 34 36.33 -16.41 -23.46
CA LEU A 34 36.08 -17.83 -23.62
C LEU A 34 36.07 -18.58 -22.28
N LEU A 35 37.00 -18.26 -21.37
CA LEU A 35 37.06 -18.86 -20.02
C LEU A 35 35.83 -18.51 -19.17
N LEU A 36 35.31 -17.28 -19.27
CA LEU A 36 34.07 -16.88 -18.60
C LEU A 36 32.83 -17.64 -19.13
N CYS A 37 32.79 -17.93 -20.44
CA CYS A 37 31.72 -18.71 -21.07
C CYS A 37 31.75 -20.22 -20.71
N LEU A 38 32.90 -20.75 -20.27
CA LEU A 38 33.02 -22.14 -19.83
C LEU A 38 32.71 -22.36 -18.34
N SER A 39 32.34 -21.31 -17.60
CA SER A 39 31.91 -21.47 -16.20
C SER A 39 30.64 -22.33 -16.16
N PRO A 40 30.64 -23.52 -15.53
CA PRO A 40 29.38 -24.21 -15.28
C PRO A 40 28.53 -23.27 -14.44
N THR A 41 27.35 -22.91 -14.96
CA THR A 41 26.34 -22.23 -14.16
C THR A 41 25.95 -23.19 -13.05
N VAL A 42 26.60 -23.07 -11.89
CA VAL A 42 26.10 -23.68 -10.66
C VAL A 42 24.77 -22.99 -10.43
N ARG A 43 23.68 -23.65 -10.86
CA ARG A 43 22.34 -23.23 -10.48
C ARG A 43 22.27 -23.44 -8.98
N VAL A 44 22.54 -22.38 -8.23
CA VAL A 44 22.11 -22.25 -6.85
C VAL A 44 20.59 -22.28 -6.93
N GLN A 45 20.01 -23.47 -6.78
CA GLN A 45 18.59 -23.63 -6.58
C GLN A 45 18.27 -22.80 -5.33
N ALA A 46 17.35 -21.85 -5.46
CA ALA A 46 16.85 -21.10 -4.32
C ALA A 46 16.50 -22.09 -3.20
N GLN A 47 16.99 -21.85 -1.98
CA GLN A 47 16.68 -22.70 -0.83
C GLN A 47 15.16 -22.73 -0.64
N GLU A 48 14.54 -23.83 -1.06
CA GLU A 48 13.11 -24.04 -0.91
C GLU A 48 12.83 -24.38 0.56
N ILE A 49 12.32 -23.40 1.32
CA ILE A 49 11.88 -23.63 2.68
C ILE A 49 10.59 -24.46 2.64
N ARG A 50 10.68 -25.72 3.10
CA ARG A 50 9.57 -26.66 3.21
C ARG A 50 8.83 -26.49 4.53
N ARG A 51 7.50 -26.58 4.48
CA ARG A 51 6.62 -26.65 5.67
C ARG A 51 6.29 -28.10 5.97
N CYS A 52 6.80 -28.62 7.07
CA CYS A 52 6.59 -29.99 7.50
C CYS A 52 5.75 -30.05 8.79
N VAL A 53 5.15 -31.20 9.08
CA VAL A 53 4.38 -31.47 10.29
C VAL A 53 5.02 -32.64 11.03
N THR A 54 5.37 -32.46 12.29
CA THR A 54 5.89 -33.54 13.14
C THR A 54 4.81 -34.56 13.48
N PRO A 55 5.17 -35.77 13.95
CA PRO A 55 4.21 -36.73 14.48
C PRO A 55 3.33 -36.16 15.60
N ASP A 56 3.87 -35.22 16.39
CA ASP A 56 3.15 -34.50 17.46
C ASP A 56 2.22 -33.39 16.93
N GLY A 57 2.11 -33.20 15.61
CA GLY A 57 1.26 -32.20 14.98
C GLY A 57 1.86 -30.78 14.92
N GLN A 58 3.11 -30.58 15.31
CA GLN A 58 3.77 -29.28 15.28
C GLN A 58 4.26 -28.94 13.88
N THR A 59 4.12 -27.68 13.46
CA THR A 59 4.64 -27.22 12.17
C THR A 59 6.10 -26.78 12.31
N LEU A 60 6.98 -27.30 11.45
CA LEU A 60 8.37 -26.86 11.35
C LEU A 60 8.70 -26.42 9.93
N PHE A 61 9.70 -25.54 9.82
CA PHE A 61 10.21 -25.04 8.55
C PHE A 61 11.64 -25.54 8.38
N THR A 62 11.94 -26.18 7.26
CA THR A 62 13.27 -26.72 6.99
C THR A 62 13.60 -26.62 5.51
N ASP A 63 14.89 -26.47 5.20
CA ASP A 63 15.44 -26.55 3.84
C ASP A 63 15.71 -28.01 3.40
N ARG A 64 15.68 -28.96 4.35
CA ARG A 64 15.78 -30.41 4.09
C ARG A 64 14.44 -31.01 3.68
N ARG A 65 14.44 -32.23 3.17
CA ARG A 65 13.18 -32.93 2.89
C ARG A 65 12.49 -33.25 4.22
N CYS A 66 11.15 -33.25 4.23
CA CYS A 66 10.41 -33.46 5.48
C CYS A 66 10.71 -34.84 6.08
N GLU A 67 10.86 -35.85 5.21
CA GLU A 67 11.24 -37.21 5.56
C GLU A 67 12.62 -37.30 6.24
N ASP A 68 13.57 -36.40 5.91
CA ASP A 68 14.92 -36.38 6.49
C ASP A 68 14.94 -35.86 7.94
N VAL A 69 13.87 -35.16 8.36
CA VAL A 69 13.72 -34.60 9.71
C VAL A 69 12.61 -35.31 10.50
N GLY A 70 12.18 -36.49 10.05
CA GLY A 70 11.14 -37.28 10.72
C GLY A 70 9.76 -36.63 10.70
N ALA A 71 9.50 -35.74 9.74
CA ALA A 71 8.25 -35.02 9.58
C ALA A 71 7.57 -35.37 8.26
N ALA A 72 6.26 -35.17 8.18
CA ALA A 72 5.52 -35.31 6.93
C ALA A 72 5.40 -33.96 6.22
N THR A 73 5.37 -33.95 4.88
CA THR A 73 5.00 -32.75 4.13
C THR A 73 3.60 -32.33 4.52
N ARG A 74 3.42 -31.06 4.90
CA ARG A 74 2.08 -30.53 5.15
C ARG A 74 1.34 -30.49 3.81
N ALA A 75 0.27 -31.26 3.67
CA ALA A 75 -0.65 -31.09 2.54
C ALA A 75 -1.15 -29.63 2.53
N PRO A 76 -1.23 -28.97 1.36
CA PRO A 76 -1.86 -27.65 1.28
C PRO A 76 -3.24 -27.72 1.94
N PRO A 77 -3.62 -26.74 2.77
CA PRO A 77 -4.98 -26.71 3.29
C PRO A 77 -5.95 -26.79 2.10
N ALA A 78 -6.99 -27.62 2.23
CA ALA A 78 -8.02 -27.71 1.21
C ALA A 78 -8.53 -26.30 0.93
N LEU A 79 -8.42 -25.86 -0.33
CA LEU A 79 -8.96 -24.58 -0.74
C LEU A 79 -10.45 -24.58 -0.37
N PRO A 80 -10.95 -23.55 0.35
CA PRO A 80 -12.37 -23.48 0.66
C PRO A 80 -13.17 -23.59 -0.64
N ARG A 81 -14.18 -24.47 -0.64
CA ARG A 81 -15.04 -24.72 -1.79
C ARG A 81 -15.64 -23.38 -2.23
N GLN A 82 -15.34 -23.00 -3.46
CA GLN A 82 -15.56 -21.71 -4.11
C GLN A 82 -16.91 -21.06 -3.74
N GLY A 83 -16.87 -20.21 -2.72
CA GLY A 83 -17.87 -19.20 -2.39
C GLY A 83 -17.21 -17.82 -2.49
N ASN A 84 -17.12 -17.29 -3.71
CA ASN A 84 -16.75 -15.91 -4.08
C ASN A 84 -15.49 -15.23 -3.48
N THR A 85 -14.68 -15.87 -2.64
CA THR A 85 -13.44 -15.26 -2.11
C THR A 85 -12.25 -15.63 -2.99
N ALA A 86 -12.08 -14.89 -4.09
CA ALA A 86 -10.80 -14.87 -4.79
C ALA A 86 -9.72 -14.33 -3.83
N PRO A 87 -8.66 -15.09 -3.48
CA PRO A 87 -7.68 -14.69 -2.44
C PRO A 87 -6.76 -13.51 -2.81
N TYR A 88 -7.08 -12.73 -3.83
CA TYR A 88 -6.19 -11.66 -4.34
C TYR A 88 -6.94 -10.63 -5.21
N ARG A 89 -8.00 -10.03 -4.67
CA ARG A 89 -8.70 -8.87 -5.30
C ARG A 89 -8.69 -7.63 -4.40
N ASP A 90 -7.85 -7.59 -3.36
CA ASP A 90 -7.82 -6.50 -2.37
C ASP A 90 -6.86 -5.36 -2.73
N GLY A 91 -6.22 -5.42 -3.91
CA GLY A 91 -5.13 -4.49 -4.25
C GLY A 91 -5.55 -3.21 -4.97
N CYS A 92 -6.78 -3.09 -5.47
CA CYS A 92 -7.19 -1.93 -6.27
C CYS A 92 -8.71 -1.75 -6.33
N PRO A 93 -9.35 -1.24 -5.27
CA PRO A 93 -10.78 -0.93 -5.33
C PRO A 93 -11.00 0.20 -6.33
N ARG A 94 -11.77 -0.05 -7.40
CA ARG A 94 -12.02 0.94 -8.47
C ARG A 94 -13.24 1.81 -8.20
N ARG A 95 -14.09 1.39 -7.26
CA ARG A 95 -15.29 2.11 -6.82
C ARG A 95 -15.17 2.42 -5.34
N LEU A 96 -15.69 3.57 -4.91
CA LEU A 96 -15.69 3.93 -3.49
C LEU A 96 -16.46 2.90 -2.65
N SER A 97 -17.58 2.39 -3.16
CA SER A 97 -18.35 1.34 -2.49
C SER A 97 -17.55 0.06 -2.25
N GLU A 98 -16.67 -0.30 -3.20
CA GLU A 98 -15.78 -1.46 -3.07
C GLU A 98 -14.73 -1.23 -1.97
N LEU A 99 -14.12 -0.03 -1.94
CA LEU A 99 -13.20 0.35 -0.85
C LEU A 99 -13.92 0.28 0.51
N VAL A 100 -15.15 0.80 0.61
CA VAL A 100 -15.91 0.79 1.87
C VAL A 100 -16.22 -0.65 2.31
N SER A 101 -16.64 -1.54 1.41
CA SER A 101 -16.88 -2.94 1.74
C SER A 101 -15.60 -3.67 2.19
N LEU A 102 -14.47 -3.41 1.55
CA LEU A 102 -13.18 -3.99 1.96
C LEU A 102 -12.71 -3.45 3.32
N LEU A 103 -12.88 -2.15 3.56
CA LEU A 103 -12.58 -1.51 4.83
C LEU A 103 -13.43 -2.10 5.97
N GLN A 104 -14.73 -2.27 5.75
CA GLN A 104 -15.64 -2.89 6.70
C GLN A 104 -15.23 -4.34 6.98
N ALA A 105 -14.99 -5.14 5.94
CA ALA A 105 -14.56 -6.53 6.09
C ALA A 105 -13.25 -6.66 6.90
N ALA A 106 -12.27 -5.76 6.68
CA ALA A 106 -11.01 -5.77 7.41
C ALA A 106 -11.19 -5.46 8.91
N VAL A 107 -12.09 -4.53 9.26
CA VAL A 107 -12.39 -4.21 10.66
C VAL A 107 -13.20 -5.35 11.31
N ASP A 108 -14.23 -5.86 10.63
CA ASP A 108 -15.07 -6.94 11.13
C ASP A 108 -14.26 -8.23 11.40
N SER A 109 -13.30 -8.54 10.53
CA SER A 109 -12.38 -9.67 10.71
C SER A 109 -11.19 -9.37 11.62
N ARG A 110 -11.05 -8.13 12.12
CA ARG A 110 -9.88 -7.63 12.88
C ARG A 110 -8.54 -7.95 12.20
N ASP A 111 -8.48 -7.78 10.88
CA ASP A 111 -7.32 -8.16 10.06
C ASP A 111 -6.57 -6.90 9.60
N VAL A 112 -5.46 -6.59 10.30
CA VAL A 112 -4.61 -5.46 9.97
C VAL A 112 -3.94 -5.59 8.60
N ASN A 113 -3.70 -6.81 8.12
CA ASN A 113 -3.07 -7.02 6.83
C ASN A 113 -4.05 -6.72 5.68
N ARG A 114 -5.33 -7.02 5.88
CA ARG A 114 -6.38 -6.58 4.95
C ARG A 114 -6.57 -5.07 4.98
N LEU A 115 -6.50 -4.43 6.14
CA LEU A 115 -6.59 -2.96 6.18
C LEU A 115 -5.35 -2.30 5.55
N SER A 116 -4.17 -2.86 5.80
CA SER A 116 -2.90 -2.32 5.27
C SER A 116 -2.80 -2.44 3.75
N SER A 117 -3.46 -3.42 3.13
CA SER A 117 -3.53 -3.53 1.66
C SER A 117 -4.32 -2.40 1.01
N LEU A 118 -5.18 -1.70 1.76
CA LEU A 118 -5.95 -0.55 1.27
C LEU A 118 -5.22 0.79 1.47
N TYR A 119 -4.14 0.79 2.26
CA TYR A 119 -3.35 1.99 2.55
C TYR A 119 -2.41 2.33 1.38
N LEU A 120 -2.34 3.61 1.00
CA LEU A 120 -1.37 4.06 0.02
C LEU A 120 0.02 4.18 0.67
N TRP A 121 0.83 3.15 0.49
CA TRP A 121 2.24 3.17 0.86
C TRP A 121 3.03 4.07 -0.11
N SER A 122 3.83 4.98 0.43
CA SER A 122 4.75 5.84 -0.32
C SER A 122 6.18 5.66 0.22
N ASP A 123 7.15 6.38 -0.35
CA ASP A 123 8.51 6.41 0.19
C ASP A 123 8.47 6.94 1.64
N GLN A 124 8.71 6.05 2.60
CA GLN A 124 8.69 6.35 4.02
C GLN A 124 9.70 5.46 4.74
N SER A 125 10.26 5.97 5.84
CA SER A 125 11.20 5.20 6.66
C SER A 125 10.49 4.07 7.40
N ASP A 126 11.25 3.06 7.84
CA ASP A 126 10.72 1.95 8.63
C ASP A 126 10.01 2.44 9.90
N ALA A 127 10.52 3.47 10.55
CA ALA A 127 9.91 4.06 11.73
C ALA A 127 8.51 4.63 11.42
N ALA A 128 8.37 5.35 10.30
CA ALA A 128 7.10 5.89 9.85
C ALA A 128 6.12 4.78 9.43
N ALA A 129 6.60 3.76 8.70
CA ALA A 129 5.80 2.61 8.32
C ALA A 129 5.24 1.86 9.53
N ASN A 130 6.07 1.63 10.54
CA ASN A 130 5.65 0.98 11.79
C ASN A 130 4.64 1.83 12.57
N GLN A 131 4.73 3.16 12.53
CA GLN A 131 3.72 4.04 13.13
C GLN A 131 2.37 3.93 12.41
N VAL A 132 2.38 3.89 11.08
CA VAL A 132 1.18 3.66 10.27
C VAL A 132 0.55 2.32 10.65
N LEU A 133 1.33 1.23 10.66
CA LEU A 133 0.83 -0.10 11.03
C LEU A 133 0.21 -0.12 12.43
N ARG A 134 0.87 0.46 13.44
CA ARG A 134 0.31 0.55 14.81
C ARG A 134 -1.02 1.29 14.84
N ARG A 135 -1.18 2.33 14.02
CA ARG A 135 -2.43 3.08 13.94
C ARG A 135 -3.53 2.30 13.21
N LEU A 136 -3.19 1.57 12.15
CA LEU A 136 -4.14 0.67 11.46
C LEU A 136 -4.58 -0.48 12.38
N GLU A 137 -3.65 -1.08 13.13
CA GLU A 137 -3.93 -2.10 14.15
C GLU A 137 -4.94 -1.58 15.20
N ALA A 138 -4.68 -0.38 15.72
CA ALA A 138 -5.58 0.24 16.70
C ALA A 138 -6.99 0.52 16.14
N ILE A 139 -7.13 0.72 14.82
CA ILE A 139 -8.42 0.92 14.15
C ILE A 139 -9.15 -0.42 14.01
N VAL A 140 -8.51 -1.47 13.50
CA VAL A 140 -9.18 -2.78 13.28
C VAL A 140 -9.58 -3.47 14.57
N GLN A 141 -8.91 -3.16 15.70
CA GLN A 141 -9.26 -3.74 17.00
C GLN A 141 -10.55 -3.17 17.61
N ARG A 142 -11.07 -2.05 17.08
CA ARG A 142 -12.28 -1.40 17.61
C ARG A 142 -13.51 -1.80 16.79
N PRO A 143 -14.63 -2.16 17.43
CA PRO A 143 -15.86 -2.48 16.71
C PRO A 143 -16.32 -1.26 15.88
N LEU A 144 -16.72 -1.53 14.64
CA LEU A 144 -17.23 -0.52 13.72
C LEU A 144 -18.71 -0.24 13.99
N LEU A 145 -19.07 1.03 14.10
CA LEU A 145 -20.46 1.48 14.16
C LEU A 145 -20.94 1.99 12.80
N ASP A 146 -20.13 2.83 12.15
CA ASP A 146 -20.45 3.42 10.85
C ASP A 146 -19.18 3.88 10.10
N ILE A 147 -19.30 4.01 8.77
CA ILE A 147 -18.29 4.62 7.90
C ILE A 147 -18.97 5.80 7.17
N VAL A 148 -18.68 7.01 7.64
CA VAL A 148 -19.31 8.23 7.14
C VAL A 148 -18.42 8.89 6.07
N PRO A 149 -18.92 9.13 4.84
CA PRO A 149 -18.20 9.91 3.85
C PRO A 149 -18.10 11.39 4.26
N MET A 150 -16.89 11.95 4.17
CA MET A 150 -16.63 13.36 4.48
C MET A 150 -16.59 14.18 3.19
N TYR A 151 -17.48 15.15 3.06
CA TYR A 151 -17.57 16.06 1.92
C TYR A 151 -16.90 17.40 2.23
N PRO A 152 -16.44 18.15 1.20
CA PRO A 152 -16.00 19.52 1.41
C PRO A 152 -17.17 20.35 1.95
N GLN A 153 -16.93 21.11 3.02
CA GLN A 153 -17.86 22.13 3.47
C GLN A 153 -17.92 23.19 2.38
N THR A 154 -19.08 23.32 1.75
CA THR A 154 -19.35 24.48 0.89
C THR A 154 -19.91 25.52 1.83
N ASP A 155 -19.23 26.66 1.95
CA ASP A 155 -19.85 27.83 2.57
C ASP A 155 -21.11 28.10 1.75
N ALA A 156 -22.28 27.88 2.36
CA ALA A 156 -23.53 28.19 1.70
C ALA A 156 -23.46 29.67 1.33
N PRO A 157 -23.69 30.06 0.06
CA PRO A 157 -23.85 31.47 -0.24
C PRO A 157 -25.03 31.94 0.60
N THR A 158 -24.77 32.83 1.56
CA THR A 158 -25.82 33.64 2.17
C THR A 158 -26.54 34.26 0.99
N GLY A 159 -27.76 33.81 0.75
CA GLY A 159 -28.55 34.24 -0.39
C GLY A 159 -28.86 35.72 -0.23
N ASP A 160 -28.01 36.58 -0.78
CA ASP A 160 -28.48 37.86 -1.25
C ASP A 160 -29.45 37.54 -2.39
N ALA A 161 -30.73 37.72 -2.09
CA ALA A 161 -31.78 37.90 -3.09
C ALA A 161 -31.46 39.19 -3.88
N GLY A 162 -30.42 39.12 -4.71
CA GLY A 162 -29.90 40.22 -5.50
C GLY A 162 -29.96 39.86 -6.98
N GLY A 163 -31.12 40.14 -7.58
CA GLY A 163 -31.35 40.35 -9.01
C GLY A 163 -30.56 39.46 -9.98
N ALA A 164 -31.21 38.42 -10.50
CA ALA A 164 -30.84 37.90 -11.81
C ALA A 164 -30.98 39.06 -12.83
N ALA A 165 -29.86 39.63 -13.25
CA ALA A 165 -29.81 40.56 -14.36
C ALA A 165 -30.25 39.79 -15.61
N ALA A 166 -31.50 40.03 -16.03
CA ALA A 166 -31.99 39.59 -17.33
C ALA A 166 -31.13 40.28 -18.39
N THR A 167 -30.35 39.51 -19.14
CA THR A 167 -29.79 39.97 -20.41
C THR A 167 -30.96 40.22 -21.37
N PRO A 168 -31.15 41.44 -21.90
CA PRO A 168 -32.25 41.71 -22.82
C PRO A 168 -32.02 40.96 -24.15
N SER A 169 -32.88 40.01 -24.47
CA SER A 169 -32.98 39.41 -25.80
C SER A 169 -33.70 40.37 -26.76
N LEU A 170 -33.17 40.52 -27.98
CA LEU A 170 -33.70 41.39 -29.04
C LEU A 170 -35.02 40.90 -29.68
N ASP A 171 -35.52 39.71 -29.31
CA ASP A 171 -36.73 39.09 -29.88
C ASP A 171 -37.85 38.83 -28.87
N GLY A 172 -37.71 39.30 -27.63
CA GLY A 172 -38.71 39.12 -26.57
C GLY A 172 -38.95 37.67 -26.13
N SER A 173 -38.19 36.69 -26.65
CA SER A 173 -38.25 35.31 -26.19
C SER A 173 -37.12 35.04 -25.20
N THR A 174 -37.47 34.93 -23.92
CA THR A 174 -36.58 34.37 -22.90
C THR A 174 -36.41 32.89 -23.18
N ILE A 175 -35.35 32.50 -23.89
CA ILE A 175 -34.91 31.11 -23.90
C ILE A 175 -34.31 30.85 -22.51
N ASP A 176 -35.06 30.14 -21.67
CA ASP A 176 -34.58 29.65 -20.38
C ASP A 176 -33.47 28.63 -20.67
N ALA A 177 -32.21 29.08 -20.59
CA ALA A 177 -31.07 28.19 -20.77
C ALA A 177 -31.13 27.09 -19.70
N PRO A 178 -31.06 25.79 -20.06
CA PRO A 178 -31.13 24.72 -19.06
C PRO A 178 -30.10 24.93 -17.96
N ARG A 179 -30.58 25.12 -16.73
CA ARG A 179 -29.72 25.28 -15.56
C ARG A 179 -28.80 24.05 -15.48
N PRO A 180 -27.47 24.22 -15.42
CA PRO A 180 -26.56 23.09 -15.32
C PRO A 180 -26.93 22.26 -14.08
N ALA A 181 -27.06 20.95 -14.26
CA ALA A 181 -27.41 20.06 -13.17
C ALA A 181 -26.36 20.19 -12.04
N PRO A 182 -26.79 20.26 -10.76
CA PRO A 182 -25.87 20.38 -9.64
C PRO A 182 -24.94 19.17 -9.59
N THR A 183 -23.63 19.41 -9.67
CA THR A 183 -22.63 18.35 -9.52
C THR A 183 -22.58 17.93 -8.05
N ARG A 184 -22.85 16.65 -7.75
CA ARG A 184 -22.71 16.14 -6.38
C ARG A 184 -21.23 16.22 -5.95
N PRO A 185 -20.92 16.85 -4.80
CA PRO A 185 -19.54 16.93 -4.32
C PRO A 185 -18.99 15.53 -4.05
N ARG A 186 -17.70 15.33 -4.33
CA ARG A 186 -17.01 14.07 -4.07
C ARG A 186 -16.48 14.05 -2.63
N PRO A 187 -16.57 12.93 -1.91
CA PRO A 187 -16.00 12.85 -0.58
C PRO A 187 -14.47 12.89 -0.65
N TRP A 188 -13.85 13.57 0.30
CA TRP A 188 -12.39 13.68 0.42
C TRP A 188 -11.82 12.67 1.44
N GLY A 189 -12.67 12.08 2.27
CA GLY A 189 -12.28 11.14 3.33
C GLY A 189 -13.43 10.26 3.78
N LEU A 190 -13.08 9.26 4.59
CA LEU A 190 -14.00 8.38 5.31
C LEU A 190 -13.73 8.55 6.81
N ARG A 191 -14.79 8.76 7.59
CA ARG A 191 -14.74 8.78 9.04
C ARG A 191 -15.34 7.49 9.58
N LEU A 192 -14.52 6.71 10.27
CA LEU A 192 -14.95 5.52 10.97
C LEU A 192 -15.42 5.95 12.36
N GLU A 193 -16.70 5.72 12.64
CA GLU A 193 -17.28 5.83 13.98
C GLU A 193 -17.15 4.47 14.66
N GLN A 194 -16.50 4.44 15.82
CA GLN A 194 -16.16 3.22 16.55
C GLN A 194 -16.35 3.45 18.05
N ASN A 195 -16.36 2.38 18.85
CA ASN A 195 -16.28 2.47 20.30
C ASN A 195 -14.97 1.88 20.80
N LEU A 196 -14.42 2.47 21.87
CA LEU A 196 -13.38 1.81 22.66
C LEU A 196 -13.99 0.69 23.51
N ALA A 197 -13.16 -0.18 24.07
CA ALA A 197 -13.59 -1.20 25.02
C ALA A 197 -14.32 -0.61 26.25
N SER A 198 -14.01 0.65 26.60
CA SER A 198 -14.69 1.41 27.66
C SER A 198 -16.12 1.87 27.30
N GLY A 199 -16.57 1.69 26.06
CA GLY A 199 -17.82 2.24 25.55
C GLY A 199 -17.73 3.71 25.13
N THR A 200 -16.57 4.35 25.29
CA THR A 200 -16.33 5.74 24.84
C THR A 200 -16.29 5.80 23.31
N PRO A 201 -16.97 6.76 22.67
CA PRO A 201 -16.90 6.91 21.22
C PRO A 201 -15.48 7.29 20.78
N ALA A 202 -15.01 6.64 19.72
CA ALA A 202 -13.74 6.90 19.07
C ALA A 202 -13.95 7.14 17.57
N ARG A 203 -13.17 8.05 17.01
CA ARG A 203 -13.28 8.43 15.60
C ARG A 203 -11.92 8.33 14.93
N SER A 204 -11.91 7.76 13.73
CA SER A 204 -10.72 7.68 12.89
C SER A 204 -11.06 8.24 11.51
N VAL A 205 -10.26 9.20 11.03
CA VAL A 205 -10.42 9.74 9.68
C VAL A 205 -9.34 9.15 8.79
N LEU A 206 -9.78 8.63 7.65
CA LEU A 206 -8.94 8.17 6.56
C LEU A 206 -9.19 9.06 5.34
N ARG A 207 -8.15 9.70 4.82
CA ARG A 207 -8.24 10.51 3.60
C ARG A 207 -8.33 9.60 2.39
N LEU A 208 -9.18 9.96 1.44
CA LEU A 208 -9.30 9.25 0.16
C LEU A 208 -8.24 9.76 -0.82
N ARG A 209 -7.53 8.84 -1.45
CA ARG A 209 -6.60 9.12 -2.55
C ARG A 209 -6.98 8.29 -3.76
N ARG A 210 -6.76 8.83 -4.95
CA ARG A 210 -6.92 8.11 -6.21
C ARG A 210 -5.58 8.04 -6.93
N GLN A 211 -5.02 6.84 -7.06
CA GLN A 211 -3.73 6.60 -7.70
C GLN A 211 -3.77 5.26 -8.43
N TYR A 212 -3.15 5.18 -9.62
CA TYR A 212 -3.20 4.00 -10.49
C TYR A 212 -4.63 3.54 -10.83
N ASN A 213 -5.57 4.48 -10.90
CA ASN A 213 -7.01 4.22 -11.10
C ASN A 213 -7.69 3.41 -9.97
N CYS A 214 -7.05 3.31 -8.80
CA CYS A 214 -7.61 2.71 -7.59
C CYS A 214 -7.91 3.77 -6.54
N PHE A 215 -8.84 3.48 -5.66
CA PHE A 215 -9.00 4.18 -4.39
C PHE A 215 -8.03 3.62 -3.36
N TRP A 216 -7.47 4.53 -2.56
CA TRP A 216 -6.59 4.21 -1.44
C TRP A 216 -6.95 5.08 -0.24
N VAL A 217 -6.58 4.63 0.95
CA VAL A 217 -6.65 5.42 2.17
C VAL A 217 -5.29 5.91 2.61
N THR A 218 -5.24 7.11 3.19
CA THR A 218 -4.09 7.60 3.98
C THR A 218 -4.58 8.17 5.29
N PHE A 219 -3.66 8.43 6.21
CA PHE A 219 -3.95 9.32 7.34
C PHE A 219 -3.97 10.79 6.93
#